data_AF-A0A1D6P4L3-F1
#
_entry.id   AF-A0A1D6P4L3-F1
#
_cell.length_a   1.000
_cell.length_b   1.000
_cell.length_c   1.000
_cell.angle_alpha   90.00
_cell.angle_beta   90.00
_cell.angle_gamma   90.00
#
_symmetry.space_group_name_H-M   'P 1'
#
loop_
_entity.id
_entity.type
_entity.pdbx_description
1 polymer ?
#
loop_
_entity_poly.entity_id
_entity_poly.type
_entity_poly.pdbx_seq_one_letter_code
_entity_poly.pdbx_strand_id
1 'polypeptide(L)'
;MAMSSPGVVWRSGFPTIRCLLHSSLCGLLVYALRWLSDSRGGCGRADDAEMARAAERRMRAGGQEAWGEDGRARPWRIPGMRLPSKACVITSQKIGGNRNSSGSCISRLFALDYICTQGDLALFDFIKEIPCEPRVEVVLIDDAFVERKSMECLFQPNAYLGDEVIDCYINLIKAQKHLKCRSGGRVHIENAFQFNFLKRDGDVDIKTEELYPIEDMTQICSAERRVLLYLDHDMVFIPINIRETHWYLVVIHARNMEIQVLDSLGTSQDRKDLTDSIKGLQRQIDMISQRKELKDHRWPNLQVASWPLREIDMGYAKQTDSSSCGLFLLNYIEYWTGDELSDSFTQDMPVTKADSIDVLCDYIMAIEDDTTLEMTWVRSFNPFKIEISVKDLQNILTINKDMTLRCFDMAVRLLANKESCRPKGEIINNRKHYMDMRFWVLMPWKFNGCHALFVIDHVKKHVTFIDFTPTQDWCKHIPYKRFAEAIIMASKKYKIAYNKKRSGWAEDIFKWEHTIQTGVPIDLRGFNTSYLVLQAMAMWGNDRRMKFVGDAKIVRRSFVIDLLSYEDNSCRYAIPANIQQRLIDIAKKD
;
A
#
# COMPACT_ATOMS: atom_id res chain seq x y z
N MET A 1 -34.51 -16.03 23.41
CA MET A 1 -33.87 -16.89 22.41
C MET A 1 -33.75 -16.08 21.12
N ALA A 2 -32.64 -15.37 20.93
CA ALA A 2 -32.40 -14.54 19.76
C ALA A 2 -31.42 -15.26 18.82
N MET A 3 -31.82 -15.37 17.56
CA MET A 3 -31.08 -16.06 16.50
C MET A 3 -29.84 -15.26 16.12
N SER A 4 -28.72 -15.96 16.03
CA SER A 4 -27.44 -15.53 15.48
C SER A 4 -27.55 -15.29 13.97
N SER A 5 -27.29 -14.07 13.51
CA SER A 5 -27.03 -13.76 12.11
C SER A 5 -25.54 -13.99 11.78
N PRO A 6 -25.18 -14.45 10.56
CA PRO A 6 -23.81 -14.78 10.20
C PRO A 6 -22.96 -13.51 10.06
N GLY A 7 -21.78 -13.53 10.69
CA GLY A 7 -20.80 -12.44 10.65
C GLY A 7 -20.38 -12.08 9.22
N VAL A 8 -20.54 -10.80 8.89
CA VAL A 8 -19.92 -10.18 7.71
C VAL A 8 -18.44 -9.98 8.04
N VAL A 9 -17.59 -10.77 7.38
CA VAL A 9 -16.13 -10.64 7.45
C VAL A 9 -15.72 -9.42 6.62
N TRP A 10 -15.33 -8.35 7.30
CA TRP A 10 -14.68 -7.19 6.68
C TRP A 10 -13.20 -7.53 6.42
N ARG A 11 -12.81 -7.52 5.15
CA ARG A 11 -11.41 -7.68 4.72
C ARG A 11 -10.82 -6.29 4.46
N SER A 12 -10.29 -5.63 5.48
CA SER A 12 -9.42 -4.46 5.36
C SER A 12 -7.98 -4.96 5.18
N GLY A 13 -7.40 -4.68 4.01
CA GLY A 13 -6.05 -5.10 3.66
C GLY A 13 -5.03 -4.02 3.99
N PHE A 14 -4.17 -4.32 4.96
CA PHE A 14 -2.90 -3.65 5.32
C PHE A 14 -2.96 -2.39 6.18
N PRO A 15 -2.25 -2.45 7.31
CA PRO A 15 -1.02 -1.68 7.42
C PRO A 15 0.19 -2.54 7.83
N THR A 16 1.31 -2.34 7.15
CA THR A 16 2.66 -2.63 7.71
C THR A 16 3.22 -1.30 8.22
N ILE A 17 4.19 -1.34 9.13
CA ILE A 17 5.03 -0.19 9.56
C ILE A 17 5.51 0.65 8.38
N ARG A 18 5.80 0.02 7.23
CA ARG A 18 6.17 0.67 5.96
C ARG A 18 5.05 1.48 5.29
N CYS A 19 3.78 1.09 5.46
CA CYS A 19 2.61 1.85 4.95
C CYS A 19 2.23 2.99 5.88
N LEU A 20 2.36 2.82 7.20
CA LEU A 20 2.19 3.90 8.17
C LEU A 20 3.27 4.97 8.00
N LEU A 21 4.51 4.57 7.75
CA LEU A 21 5.59 5.45 7.31
C LEU A 21 5.28 6.15 5.99
N HIS A 22 4.71 5.45 4.99
CA HIS A 22 4.38 6.02 3.69
C HIS A 22 3.18 6.99 3.73
N SER A 23 2.12 6.72 4.48
CA SER A 23 1.01 7.68 4.66
C SER A 23 1.46 8.92 5.44
N SER A 24 2.36 8.74 6.41
CA SER A 24 2.96 9.81 7.21
C SER A 24 3.93 10.68 6.42
N LEU A 25 4.84 10.06 5.66
CA LEU A 25 5.69 10.71 4.65
C LEU A 25 4.86 11.41 3.59
N CYS A 26 3.81 10.78 3.03
CA CYS A 26 2.99 11.37 1.98
C CYS A 26 2.20 12.58 2.45
N GLY A 27 1.61 12.56 3.66
CA GLY A 27 0.95 13.74 4.22
C GLY A 27 1.90 14.93 4.36
N LEU A 28 3.13 14.66 4.83
CA LEU A 28 4.20 15.66 4.98
C LEU A 28 4.71 16.16 3.62
N LEU A 29 4.79 15.29 2.62
CA LEU A 29 5.44 15.57 1.32
C LEU A 29 4.51 16.09 0.23
N VAL A 30 3.23 15.73 0.24
CA VAL A 30 2.19 16.40 -0.57
C VAL A 30 2.06 17.87 -0.16
N TYR A 31 2.28 18.19 1.12
CA TYR A 31 2.34 19.58 1.59
C TYR A 31 3.62 20.30 1.16
N ALA A 32 4.78 19.62 1.18
CA ALA A 32 6.04 20.16 0.67
C ALA A 32 5.99 20.48 -0.85
N LEU A 33 5.30 19.65 -1.65
CA LEU A 33 5.02 19.91 -3.07
C LEU A 33 4.20 21.19 -3.29
N ARG A 34 3.20 21.42 -2.42
CA ARG A 34 2.36 22.63 -2.49
C ARG A 34 3.13 23.88 -2.07
N TRP A 35 4.02 23.77 -1.09
CA TRP A 35 4.94 24.83 -0.69
C TRP A 35 5.88 25.28 -1.83
N LEU A 36 6.39 24.33 -2.64
CA LEU A 36 7.20 24.62 -3.83
C LEU A 36 6.38 25.24 -4.99
N SER A 37 5.08 24.93 -5.06
CA SER A 37 4.16 25.45 -6.09
C SER A 37 3.66 26.87 -5.76
N ASP A 38 3.25 27.13 -4.52
CA ASP A 38 2.66 28.40 -4.09
C ASP A 38 3.70 29.52 -3.89
N SER A 39 4.99 29.19 -3.72
CA SER A 39 6.10 30.16 -3.62
C SER A 39 6.47 30.81 -4.97
N ARG A 40 5.79 30.46 -6.07
CA ARG A 40 5.94 31.08 -7.39
C ARG A 40 4.60 31.60 -7.88
N GLY A 41 4.21 32.79 -7.40
CA GLY A 41 2.98 33.44 -7.82
C GLY A 41 2.84 33.56 -9.35
N GLY A 42 1.69 33.09 -9.85
CA GLY A 42 1.01 33.59 -11.05
C GLY A 42 1.47 33.04 -12.40
N CYS A 43 0.94 31.90 -12.82
CA CYS A 43 0.21 31.71 -14.09
C CYS A 43 -0.19 30.23 -14.24
N GLY A 44 -1.40 29.99 -14.76
CA GLY A 44 -1.89 28.82 -15.50
C GLY A 44 -1.43 27.39 -15.16
N ARG A 45 -2.41 26.47 -15.09
CA ARG A 45 -2.23 25.01 -15.07
C ARG A 45 -1.05 24.56 -15.95
N ALA A 46 0.05 24.19 -15.32
CA ALA A 46 1.14 23.46 -15.96
C ALA A 46 1.01 21.99 -15.55
N ASP A 47 1.32 21.09 -16.49
CA ASP A 47 1.35 19.65 -16.31
C ASP A 47 2.49 19.26 -15.33
N ASP A 48 2.28 18.26 -14.47
CA ASP A 48 3.20 17.91 -13.38
C ASP A 48 4.59 17.49 -13.92
N ALA A 49 4.64 16.92 -15.12
CA ALA A 49 5.86 16.57 -15.83
C ALA A 49 6.62 17.78 -16.42
N GLU A 50 5.94 18.90 -16.66
CA GLU A 50 6.55 20.15 -17.11
C GLU A 50 7.17 20.92 -15.94
N MET A 51 6.55 20.83 -14.75
CA MET A 51 7.08 21.39 -13.51
C MET A 51 8.41 20.73 -13.10
N ALA A 52 8.53 19.39 -13.21
CA ALA A 52 9.77 18.67 -12.96
C ALA A 52 10.91 19.08 -13.93
N ARG A 53 10.59 19.19 -15.23
CA ARG A 53 11.56 19.61 -16.26
C ARG A 53 11.94 21.10 -16.18
N ALA A 54 11.08 21.95 -15.62
CA ALA A 54 11.39 23.35 -15.36
C ALA A 54 12.28 23.52 -14.11
N ALA A 55 12.13 22.66 -13.10
CA ALA A 55 13.03 22.60 -11.94
C ALA A 55 14.45 22.16 -12.33
N GLU A 56 14.57 21.12 -13.17
CA GLU A 56 15.85 20.63 -13.68
C GLU A 56 16.61 21.69 -14.51
N ARG A 57 15.88 22.47 -15.34
CA ARG A 57 16.46 23.55 -16.16
C ARG A 57 16.96 24.74 -15.33
N ARG A 58 16.32 25.06 -14.21
CA ARG A 58 16.77 26.13 -13.29
C ARG A 58 17.98 25.73 -12.46
N MET A 59 18.12 24.45 -12.11
CA MET A 59 19.31 23.95 -11.40
C MET A 59 20.57 23.99 -12.26
N ARG A 60 20.47 23.73 -13.57
CA ARG A 60 21.63 23.85 -14.49
C ARG A 60 22.13 25.29 -14.67
N ALA A 61 21.31 26.30 -14.37
CA ALA A 61 21.64 27.71 -14.54
C ALA A 61 22.18 28.40 -13.27
N GLY A 62 22.05 27.78 -12.08
CA GLY A 62 22.24 28.46 -10.78
C GLY A 62 23.50 28.10 -10.01
N GLY A 63 24.52 27.51 -10.64
CA GLY A 63 25.77 27.11 -9.97
C GLY A 63 26.73 28.25 -9.60
N GLN A 64 26.43 29.51 -9.91
CA GLN A 64 27.38 30.63 -9.77
C GLN A 64 26.99 31.74 -8.77
N GLU A 65 25.75 31.81 -8.27
CA GLU A 65 25.31 32.93 -7.40
C GLU A 65 25.18 32.57 -5.90
N ALA A 66 25.84 31.51 -5.43
CA ALA A 66 25.79 31.09 -4.02
C ALA A 66 26.89 31.70 -3.13
N TRP A 67 27.78 32.52 -3.68
CA TRP A 67 28.95 33.05 -2.98
C TRP A 67 28.98 34.58 -3.09
N GLY A 68 28.87 35.27 -1.94
CA GLY A 68 29.23 36.69 -1.88
C GLY A 68 30.74 36.85 -2.00
N GLU A 69 31.21 38.03 -2.45
CA GLU A 69 32.64 38.35 -2.59
C GLU A 69 33.45 38.25 -1.28
N ASP A 70 32.79 38.03 -0.14
CA ASP A 70 33.39 37.82 1.18
C ASP A 70 33.56 36.33 1.58
N GLY A 71 33.16 35.40 0.71
CA GLY A 71 33.39 33.95 0.90
C GLY A 71 32.54 33.29 1.99
N ARG A 72 31.47 33.93 2.50
CA ARG A 72 30.54 33.30 3.45
C ARG A 72 29.28 32.78 2.78
N ALA A 73 28.87 31.55 3.14
CA ALA A 73 27.59 30.98 2.76
C ALA A 73 26.45 31.71 3.51
N ARG A 74 25.48 32.27 2.77
CA ARG A 74 24.26 32.82 3.37
C ARG A 74 23.17 31.74 3.43
N PRO A 75 22.41 31.63 4.54
CA PRO A 75 21.31 30.67 4.63
C PRO A 75 20.20 31.03 3.64
N TRP A 76 19.64 30.03 2.98
CA TRP A 76 18.46 30.16 2.13
C TRP A 76 17.27 30.62 2.97
N ARG A 77 16.95 31.92 2.95
CA ARG A 77 15.68 32.47 3.45
C ARG A 77 14.98 33.20 2.30
N ILE A 78 13.75 32.80 1.98
CA ILE A 78 12.81 33.66 1.24
C ILE A 78 11.84 34.23 2.29
N PRO A 79 11.82 35.55 2.55
CA PRO A 79 10.90 36.14 3.51
C PRO A 79 9.53 36.44 2.89
N GLY A 80 8.47 35.96 3.55
CA GLY A 80 7.12 36.52 3.49
C GLY A 80 6.08 35.71 2.71
N MET A 81 5.11 35.10 3.42
CA MET A 81 3.67 35.16 3.12
C MET A 81 2.85 34.38 4.17
N ARG A 82 1.72 34.97 4.61
CA ARG A 82 0.67 34.32 5.43
C ARG A 82 -0.22 33.46 4.54
N LEU A 83 -0.67 32.31 5.08
CA LEU A 83 -1.63 31.41 4.45
C LEU A 83 -2.97 32.10 4.08
N PRO A 84 -3.56 31.82 2.90
CA PRO A 84 -4.97 32.08 2.65
C PRO A 84 -5.84 31.02 3.35
N SER A 85 -6.95 31.47 3.93
CA SER A 85 -7.91 30.74 4.78
C SER A 85 -8.70 29.60 4.10
N LYS A 86 -8.23 29.04 2.99
CA LYS A 86 -8.90 27.98 2.23
C LYS A 86 -7.91 26.95 1.66
N ALA A 87 -7.29 26.15 2.52
CA ALA A 87 -6.62 24.93 2.07
C ALA A 87 -7.67 23.86 1.74
N CYS A 88 -7.90 23.64 0.44
CA CYS A 88 -8.62 22.47 -0.06
C CYS A 88 -7.63 21.31 -0.10
N VAL A 89 -7.70 20.41 0.89
CA VAL A 89 -7.05 19.10 0.82
C VAL A 89 -7.91 18.22 -0.10
N ILE A 90 -7.28 17.56 -1.07
CA ILE A 90 -7.95 16.74 -2.09
C ILE A 90 -8.55 15.52 -1.39
N THR A 91 -9.80 15.59 -0.96
CA THR A 91 -10.65 14.40 -0.86
C THR A 91 -11.21 14.14 -2.25
N SER A 92 -10.79 13.04 -2.89
CA SER A 92 -11.38 12.42 -4.09
C SER A 92 -12.08 13.35 -5.10
N GLN A 93 -11.49 13.54 -6.28
CA GLN A 93 -12.21 14.13 -7.41
C GLN A 93 -13.55 13.40 -7.65
N LYS A 94 -14.65 14.14 -7.60
CA LYS A 94 -15.94 13.74 -8.17
C LYS A 94 -15.76 13.46 -9.66
N ILE A 95 -15.93 12.20 -10.08
CA ILE A 95 -16.28 11.92 -11.47
C ILE A 95 -17.76 12.25 -11.63
N GLY A 96 -18.06 13.12 -12.61
CA GLY A 96 -19.36 13.74 -12.81
C GLY A 96 -20.49 12.76 -13.12
N GLY A 97 -21.66 13.06 -12.57
CA GLY A 97 -22.94 12.45 -12.88
C GLY A 97 -24.07 13.39 -12.43
N ASN A 98 -25.10 13.49 -13.27
CA ASN A 98 -26.08 14.58 -13.37
C ASN A 98 -26.89 14.94 -12.11
N ARG A 99 -27.38 16.19 -12.07
CA ARG A 99 -28.30 16.75 -11.06
C ARG A 99 -29.65 16.01 -11.04
N ASN A 100 -30.09 15.55 -9.87
CA ASN A 100 -31.39 15.85 -9.24
C ASN A 100 -31.72 14.84 -8.13
N SER A 101 -31.77 15.30 -6.88
CA SER A 101 -32.82 15.03 -5.89
C SER A 101 -32.30 15.35 -4.49
N SER A 102 -33.07 16.18 -3.81
CA SER A 102 -32.95 16.53 -2.39
C SER A 102 -33.25 15.30 -1.53
N GLY A 103 -32.29 14.89 -0.70
CA GLY A 103 -32.46 13.84 0.29
C GLY A 103 -31.25 13.76 1.22
N SER A 104 -31.51 13.86 2.52
CA SER A 104 -30.56 13.69 3.62
C SER A 104 -29.69 12.44 3.45
N CYS A 105 -28.37 12.62 3.36
CA CYS A 105 -27.41 11.52 3.42
C CYS A 105 -26.22 11.93 4.29
N ILE A 106 -26.15 11.33 5.48
CA ILE A 106 -24.94 11.24 6.30
C ILE A 106 -23.89 10.52 5.44
N SER A 107 -22.98 11.27 4.83
CA SER A 107 -21.87 10.71 4.06
C SER A 107 -20.85 10.13 5.04
N ARG A 108 -20.84 8.80 5.22
CA ARG A 108 -19.68 8.08 5.74
C ARG A 108 -18.51 8.34 4.80
N LEU A 109 -17.56 9.17 5.23
CA LEU A 109 -16.27 9.31 4.56
C LEU A 109 -15.48 8.05 4.84
N PHE A 110 -15.16 7.28 3.80
CA PHE A 110 -14.19 6.20 3.86
C PHE A 110 -12.80 6.81 3.59
N ALA A 111 -11.84 6.61 4.50
CA ALA A 111 -10.44 6.80 4.17
C ALA A 111 -10.06 5.67 3.21
N LEU A 112 -9.91 5.98 1.92
CA LEU A 112 -9.21 5.09 1.00
C LEU A 112 -7.73 5.27 1.26
N ASP A 113 -7.05 4.20 1.67
CA ASP A 113 -5.60 4.20 1.85
C ASP A 113 -4.91 4.75 0.59
N TYR A 114 -4.10 5.78 0.77
CA TYR A 114 -3.39 6.44 -0.33
C TYR A 114 -2.31 5.51 -0.90
N ILE A 115 -2.43 5.15 -2.18
CA ILE A 115 -1.41 4.37 -2.89
C ILE A 115 -0.39 5.33 -3.47
N CYS A 116 0.87 5.15 -3.09
CA CYS A 116 1.97 5.96 -3.62
C CYS A 116 2.10 5.81 -5.13
N THR A 117 2.10 6.95 -5.81
CA THR A 117 2.35 7.07 -7.24
C THR A 117 3.86 6.96 -7.53
N GLN A 118 4.22 6.82 -8.80
CA GLN A 118 5.62 6.89 -9.21
C GLN A 118 6.24 8.27 -8.90
N GLY A 119 5.44 9.35 -8.92
CA GLY A 119 5.87 10.69 -8.53
C GLY A 119 6.25 10.76 -7.05
N ASP A 120 5.48 10.11 -6.17
CA ASP A 120 5.77 10.04 -4.74
C ASP A 120 7.09 9.28 -4.48
N LEU A 121 7.29 8.15 -5.18
CA LEU A 121 8.53 7.37 -5.06
C LEU A 121 9.75 8.17 -5.53
N ALA A 122 9.64 8.87 -6.66
CA ALA A 122 10.69 9.74 -7.17
C ALA A 122 11.01 10.88 -6.19
N LEU A 123 9.99 11.44 -5.53
CA LEU A 123 10.17 12.45 -4.50
C LEU A 123 10.89 11.88 -3.26
N PHE A 124 10.57 10.66 -2.82
CA PHE A 124 11.30 10.02 -1.71
C PHE A 124 12.77 9.81 -2.05
N ASP A 125 13.07 9.34 -3.26
CA ASP A 125 14.44 9.13 -3.69
C ASP A 125 15.20 10.46 -3.80
N PHE A 126 14.56 11.51 -4.33
CA PHE A 126 15.11 12.86 -4.32
C PHE A 126 15.42 13.37 -2.90
N ILE A 127 14.50 13.20 -1.96
CA ILE A 127 14.72 13.65 -0.57
C ILE A 127 15.88 12.88 0.05
N LYS A 128 15.98 11.57 -0.19
CA LYS A 128 17.11 10.76 0.30
C LYS A 128 18.45 11.27 -0.19
N GLU A 129 18.52 11.78 -1.42
CA GLU A 129 19.73 12.36 -2.02
C GLU A 129 20.14 13.71 -1.41
N ILE A 130 19.21 14.43 -0.76
CA ILE A 130 19.55 15.66 -0.02
C ILE A 130 20.51 15.29 1.12
N PRO A 131 21.69 15.92 1.20
CA PRO A 131 22.64 15.62 2.27
C PRO A 131 22.09 16.03 3.63
N CYS A 132 22.38 15.24 4.67
CA CYS A 132 21.99 15.56 6.04
C CYS A 132 22.76 16.75 6.64
N GLU A 133 23.89 17.11 6.04
CA GLU A 133 24.69 18.27 6.42
C GLU A 133 25.09 19.09 5.18
N PRO A 134 25.02 20.44 5.24
CA PRO A 134 24.55 21.27 6.36
C PRO A 134 23.04 21.11 6.62
N ARG A 135 22.51 21.70 7.71
CA ARG A 135 21.07 21.63 8.04
C ARG A 135 20.20 22.08 6.87
N VAL A 136 19.32 21.20 6.40
CA VAL A 136 18.33 21.47 5.35
C VAL A 136 16.93 21.20 5.90
N GLU A 137 16.06 22.22 5.88
CA GLU A 137 14.64 22.07 6.18
C GLU A 137 13.91 21.56 4.93
N VAL A 138 13.17 20.46 5.07
CA VAL A 138 12.51 19.75 3.96
C VAL A 138 10.99 19.79 4.05
N VAL A 139 10.44 20.02 5.25
CA VAL A 139 9.01 20.18 5.48
C VAL A 139 8.79 21.33 6.45
N LEU A 140 7.76 22.15 6.19
CA LEU A 140 7.26 23.19 7.08
C LEU A 140 5.72 23.16 7.06
N ILE A 141 5.11 22.87 8.20
CA ILE A 141 3.65 22.84 8.39
C ILE A 141 3.31 23.65 9.63
N ASP A 142 2.63 24.78 9.40
CA ASP A 142 2.40 25.84 10.37
C ASP A 142 3.72 26.35 10.96
N ASP A 143 3.97 26.06 12.24
CA ASP A 143 5.19 26.42 12.98
C ASP A 143 6.15 25.22 13.20
N ALA A 144 5.76 24.02 12.76
CA ALA A 144 6.61 22.82 12.85
C ALA A 144 7.38 22.61 11.54
N PHE A 145 8.70 22.43 11.65
CA PHE A 145 9.55 22.07 10.51
C PHE A 145 10.23 20.72 10.76
N VAL A 146 10.52 20.01 9.68
CA VAL A 146 11.31 18.77 9.73
C VAL A 146 12.57 18.98 8.90
N GLU A 147 13.71 18.73 9.52
CA GLU A 147 14.99 18.73 8.84
C GLU A 147 15.23 17.42 8.11
N ARG A 148 16.06 17.45 7.06
CA ARG A 148 16.46 16.27 6.31
C ARG A 148 17.00 15.17 7.22
N LYS A 149 17.81 15.54 8.23
CA LYS A 149 18.37 14.60 9.21
C LYS A 149 17.26 13.94 10.04
N SER A 150 16.28 14.70 10.52
CA SER A 150 15.16 14.17 11.31
C SER A 150 14.25 13.25 10.49
N MET A 151 14.15 13.44 9.17
CA MET A 151 13.41 12.52 8.28
C MET A 151 14.06 11.14 8.10
N GLU A 152 15.32 10.93 8.51
CA GLU A 152 15.98 9.61 8.38
C GLU A 152 15.20 8.49 9.06
N CYS A 153 14.54 8.78 10.19
CA CYS A 153 13.71 7.80 10.89
C CYS A 153 12.56 7.27 10.02
N LEU A 154 12.15 8.02 9.00
CA LEU A 154 11.07 7.62 8.10
C LEU A 154 11.52 6.67 6.98
N PHE A 155 12.83 6.64 6.68
CA PHE A 155 13.40 5.81 5.62
C PHE A 155 13.90 4.45 6.11
N GLN A 156 13.93 4.24 7.43
CA GLN A 156 14.50 3.06 8.06
C GLN A 156 13.38 2.27 8.77
N PRO A 157 13.13 0.99 8.38
CA PRO A 157 11.98 0.23 8.89
C PRO A 157 11.89 0.07 10.42
N ASN A 158 13.02 0.12 11.12
CA ASN A 158 13.10 -0.12 12.57
C ASN A 158 13.55 1.13 13.35
N ALA A 159 13.46 2.31 12.74
CA ALA A 159 13.86 3.54 13.40
C ALA A 159 12.73 4.10 14.27
N TYR A 160 13.12 4.67 15.41
CA TYR A 160 12.23 5.40 16.30
C TYR A 160 11.85 6.74 15.67
N LEU A 161 10.58 7.13 15.75
CA LEU A 161 10.13 8.44 15.28
C LEU A 161 10.49 9.53 16.29
N GLY A 162 11.26 10.52 15.85
CA GLY A 162 11.62 11.68 16.66
C GLY A 162 10.47 12.68 16.82
N ASP A 163 10.61 13.57 17.81
CA ASP A 163 9.61 14.57 18.19
C ASP A 163 9.19 15.45 17.00
N GLU A 164 10.12 15.89 16.16
CA GLU A 164 9.83 16.80 15.05
C GLU A 164 8.92 16.16 13.99
N VAL A 165 9.09 14.86 13.75
CA VAL A 165 8.28 14.11 12.79
C VAL A 165 6.87 13.89 13.34
N ILE A 166 6.76 13.53 14.63
CA ILE A 166 5.46 13.37 15.31
C ILE A 166 4.71 14.70 15.33
N ASP A 167 5.35 15.80 15.70
CA ASP A 167 4.73 17.13 15.77
C ASP A 167 4.24 17.62 14.41
N CYS A 168 5.05 17.44 13.36
CA CYS A 168 4.65 17.83 12.02
C CYS A 168 3.44 17.01 11.52
N TYR A 169 3.37 15.72 11.86
CA TYR A 169 2.22 14.89 11.53
C TYR A 169 0.98 15.23 12.37
N ILE A 170 1.14 15.56 13.65
CA ILE A 170 0.05 16.06 14.48
C ILE A 170 -0.52 17.36 13.90
N ASN A 171 0.31 18.26 13.36
CA ASN A 171 -0.16 19.47 12.67
C ASN A 171 -1.01 19.14 11.41
N LEU A 172 -0.67 18.08 10.68
CA LEU A 172 -1.52 17.57 9.58
C LEU A 172 -2.87 17.07 10.09
N ILE A 173 -2.89 16.28 11.17
CA ILE A 173 -4.12 15.81 11.82
C ILE A 173 -4.98 17.01 12.26
N LYS A 174 -4.35 18.03 12.87
CA LYS A 174 -5.01 19.28 13.28
C LYS A 174 -5.58 20.08 12.11
N ALA A 175 -5.10 19.90 10.88
CA ALA A 175 -5.71 20.54 9.71
C ALA A 175 -7.06 19.88 9.32
N GLN A 176 -7.30 18.63 9.75
CA GLN A 176 -8.49 17.88 9.39
C GLN A 176 -9.67 18.22 10.32
N LYS A 177 -10.67 18.94 9.79
CA LYS A 177 -11.83 19.40 10.57
C LYS A 177 -12.61 18.27 11.26
N HIS A 178 -12.73 17.12 10.61
CA HIS A 178 -13.47 15.99 11.17
C HIS A 178 -12.76 15.34 12.36
N LEU A 179 -11.43 15.46 12.47
CA LEU A 179 -10.67 14.94 13.61
C LEU A 179 -10.73 15.84 14.85
N LYS A 180 -11.19 17.10 14.72
CA LYS A 180 -11.43 18.03 15.84
C LYS A 180 -12.75 17.79 16.57
N CYS A 181 -13.68 17.07 15.96
CA CYS A 181 -15.01 16.79 16.50
C CYS A 181 -15.36 15.33 16.26
N ARG A 182 -15.26 14.52 17.30
CA ARG A 182 -15.48 13.06 17.28
C ARG A 182 -16.76 12.71 18.04
N SER A 183 -17.16 11.44 18.04
CA SER A 183 -18.32 10.99 18.82
C SER A 183 -18.18 11.29 20.31
N GLY A 184 -16.98 11.17 20.89
CA GLY A 184 -16.70 11.56 22.28
C GLY A 184 -16.74 13.08 22.54
N GLY A 185 -16.68 13.94 21.51
CA GLY A 185 -16.78 15.39 21.64
C GLY A 185 -15.70 16.19 20.89
N ARG A 186 -15.52 17.46 21.30
CA ARG A 186 -14.47 18.36 20.79
C ARG A 186 -13.11 17.92 21.32
N VAL A 187 -12.14 17.77 20.41
CA VAL A 187 -10.79 17.30 20.71
C VAL A 187 -9.77 18.41 20.54
N HIS A 188 -8.96 18.64 21.57
CA HIS A 188 -7.69 19.35 21.44
C HIS A 188 -6.55 18.33 21.40
N ILE A 189 -5.58 18.54 20.52
CA ILE A 189 -4.43 17.64 20.35
C ILE A 189 -3.18 18.46 20.66
N GLU A 190 -2.36 17.97 21.58
CA GLU A 190 -1.08 18.58 21.89
C GLU A 190 0.04 18.09 20.98
N ASN A 191 1.05 18.94 20.82
CA ASN A 191 2.34 18.50 20.28
C ASN A 191 3.15 17.81 21.39
N ALA A 192 4.10 16.97 21.00
CA ALA A 192 4.97 16.20 21.88
C ALA A 192 5.72 17.07 22.88
N PHE A 193 6.16 18.28 22.53
CA PHE A 193 6.91 19.10 23.47
C PHE A 193 6.07 19.50 24.72
N GLN A 194 4.74 19.50 24.62
CA GLN A 194 3.88 20.10 25.63
C GLN A 194 3.85 19.29 26.95
N PHE A 195 4.04 17.97 26.89
CA PHE A 195 4.07 17.16 28.13
C PHE A 195 5.27 17.52 29.02
N ASN A 196 6.40 17.95 28.44
CA ASN A 196 7.60 18.30 29.22
C ASN A 196 7.34 19.47 30.20
N PHE A 197 6.54 20.46 29.78
CA PHE A 197 6.14 21.56 30.66
C PHE A 197 5.22 21.07 31.78
N LEU A 198 4.24 20.23 31.46
CA LEU A 198 3.33 19.66 32.46
C LEU A 198 4.10 18.82 33.47
N LYS A 199 5.02 17.98 33.00
CA LYS A 199 5.87 17.16 33.85
C LYS A 199 6.76 18.00 34.78
N ARG A 200 7.41 19.05 34.25
CA ARG A 200 8.21 20.01 35.04
C ARG A 200 7.39 20.60 36.18
N ASP A 201 6.16 21.01 35.89
CA ASP A 201 5.29 21.67 36.87
C ASP A 201 4.72 20.69 37.91
N GLY A 202 4.84 19.38 37.67
CA GLY A 202 4.51 18.34 38.65
C GLY A 202 5.53 18.19 39.77
N ASP A 203 6.73 18.75 39.61
CA ASP A 203 7.80 18.67 40.60
C ASP A 203 7.42 19.42 41.88
N VAL A 204 7.30 18.68 42.98
CA VAL A 204 6.88 19.20 44.29
C VAL A 204 7.98 19.99 44.99
N ASP A 205 9.24 19.78 44.59
CA ASP A 205 10.39 20.47 45.19
C ASP A 205 10.52 21.90 44.66
N ILE A 206 9.94 22.19 43.49
CA ILE A 206 9.94 23.52 42.88
C ILE A 206 8.65 24.26 43.24
N LYS A 207 8.79 25.45 43.81
CA LYS A 207 7.65 26.30 44.16
C LYS A 207 7.00 26.94 42.93
N THR A 208 5.70 27.18 42.99
CA THR A 208 4.94 27.81 41.89
C THR A 208 5.49 29.20 41.55
N GLU A 209 5.94 29.98 42.53
CA GLU A 209 6.51 31.32 42.33
C GLU A 209 7.87 31.28 41.62
N GLU A 210 8.59 30.17 41.69
CA GLU A 210 9.86 29.96 40.98
C GLU A 210 9.62 29.56 39.52
N LEU A 211 8.61 28.71 39.27
CA LEU A 211 8.19 28.33 37.92
C LEU A 211 7.50 29.46 37.16
N TYR A 212 6.73 30.27 37.89
CA TYR A 212 5.90 31.35 37.35
C TYR A 212 6.10 32.64 38.15
N PRO A 213 7.28 33.30 38.03
CA PRO A 213 7.54 34.56 38.70
C PRO A 213 6.50 35.60 38.30
N ILE A 214 6.01 36.38 39.27
CA ILE A 214 5.01 37.44 39.02
C ILE A 214 5.52 38.47 38.00
N GLU A 215 6.84 38.69 37.96
CA GLU A 215 7.51 39.59 37.04
C GLU A 215 7.52 39.06 35.59
N ASP A 216 7.44 37.74 35.40
CA ASP A 216 7.41 37.09 34.08
C ASP A 216 5.97 36.72 33.68
N MET A 217 5.24 37.73 33.24
CA MET A 217 3.88 37.56 32.72
C MET A 217 3.80 36.66 31.49
N THR A 218 4.91 36.39 30.78
CA THR A 218 4.86 35.59 29.55
C THR A 218 4.58 34.11 29.83
N GLN A 219 5.20 33.56 30.87
CA GLN A 219 4.98 32.17 31.29
C GLN A 219 3.58 31.98 31.86
N ILE A 220 3.12 32.94 32.67
CA ILE A 220 1.76 32.93 33.26
C ILE A 220 0.71 33.00 32.16
N CYS A 221 0.83 33.93 31.21
CA CYS A 221 -0.09 34.04 30.07
C CYS A 221 -0.10 32.78 29.19
N SER A 222 1.05 32.11 29.05
CA SER A 222 1.16 30.87 28.29
C SER A 222 0.43 29.71 29.00
N ALA A 223 0.57 29.60 30.32
CA ALA A 223 -0.19 28.65 31.14
C ALA A 223 -1.70 28.96 31.13
N GLU A 224 -2.08 30.24 31.25
CA GLU A 224 -3.49 30.67 31.15
C GLU A 224 -4.10 30.23 29.83
N ARG A 225 -3.43 30.53 28.71
CA ARG A 225 -3.91 30.16 27.37
C ARG A 225 -4.12 28.66 27.23
N ARG A 226 -3.21 27.85 27.77
CA ARG A 226 -3.29 26.39 27.74
C ARG A 226 -4.47 25.87 28.58
N VAL A 227 -4.61 26.34 29.82
CA VAL A 227 -5.72 25.94 30.71
C VAL A 227 -7.06 26.29 30.06
N LEU A 228 -7.22 27.52 29.58
CA LEU A 228 -8.46 27.94 28.91
C LEU A 228 -8.75 27.12 27.65
N LEU A 229 -7.71 26.75 26.89
CA LEU A 229 -7.85 25.90 25.72
C LEU A 229 -8.35 24.51 26.12
N TYR A 230 -7.80 23.89 27.16
CA TYR A 230 -8.22 22.56 27.62
C TYR A 230 -9.67 22.56 28.10
N LEU A 231 -10.03 23.59 28.87
CA LEU A 231 -11.38 23.79 29.41
C LEU A 231 -12.45 24.00 28.33
N ASP A 232 -12.08 24.46 27.13
CA ASP A 232 -12.99 24.58 25.99
C ASP A 232 -13.23 23.23 25.27
N HIS A 233 -12.45 22.18 25.53
CA HIS A 233 -12.54 20.89 24.84
C HIS A 233 -13.10 19.79 25.73
N ASP A 234 -13.74 18.78 25.11
CA ASP A 234 -14.27 17.62 25.81
C ASP A 234 -13.19 16.55 26.05
N MET A 235 -12.20 16.48 25.15
CA MET A 235 -11.03 15.62 25.26
C MET A 235 -9.75 16.39 24.93
N VAL A 236 -8.68 16.12 25.67
CA VAL A 236 -7.34 16.63 25.41
C VAL A 236 -6.38 15.46 25.22
N PHE A 237 -5.80 15.37 24.02
CA PHE A 237 -4.87 14.31 23.61
C PHE A 237 -3.45 14.81 23.83
N ILE A 238 -2.68 14.11 24.67
CA ILE A 238 -1.32 14.47 25.07
C ILE A 238 -0.40 13.31 24.69
N PRO A 239 0.42 13.46 23.64
CA PRO A 239 1.51 12.53 23.36
C PRO A 239 2.56 12.61 24.47
N ILE A 240 3.00 11.45 24.98
CA ILE A 240 4.09 11.40 25.96
C ILE A 240 5.28 10.62 25.38
N ASN A 241 6.46 11.24 25.45
CA ASN A 241 7.74 10.64 25.08
C ASN A 241 8.53 10.27 26.34
N ILE A 242 8.75 8.99 26.59
CA ILE A 242 9.61 8.52 27.68
C ILE A 242 11.06 8.53 27.19
N ARG A 243 11.80 9.63 27.44
CA ARG A 243 13.25 9.74 27.21
C ARG A 243 13.71 9.23 25.83
N GLU A 244 12.93 9.47 24.77
CA GLU A 244 13.20 8.99 23.41
C GLU A 244 13.24 7.45 23.26
N THR A 245 12.60 6.73 24.18
CA THR A 245 12.55 5.26 24.18
C THR A 245 11.16 4.72 23.88
N HIS A 246 10.11 5.47 24.17
CA HIS A 246 8.73 5.00 24.00
C HIS A 246 7.74 6.16 23.87
N TRP A 247 6.79 6.01 22.95
CA TRP A 247 5.65 6.88 22.76
C TRP A 247 4.36 6.22 23.25
N TYR A 248 3.55 6.96 23.99
CA TYR A 248 2.17 6.57 24.28
C TYR A 248 1.25 7.78 24.33
N LEU A 249 -0.06 7.54 24.25
CA LEU A 249 -1.07 8.59 24.22
C LEU A 249 -1.82 8.66 25.55
N VAL A 250 -2.02 9.88 26.05
CA VAL A 250 -2.89 10.17 27.17
C VAL A 250 -4.07 11.00 26.69
N VAL A 251 -5.28 10.63 27.14
CA VAL A 251 -6.50 11.37 26.82
C VAL A 251 -7.16 11.80 28.13
N ILE A 252 -7.19 13.11 28.37
CA ILE A 252 -8.00 13.68 29.46
C ILE A 252 -9.43 13.77 28.96
N HIS A 253 -10.31 12.90 29.44
CA HIS A 253 -11.68 12.77 28.96
C HIS A 253 -12.68 13.45 29.91
N ALA A 254 -12.90 14.75 29.73
CA ALA A 254 -13.61 15.59 30.68
C ALA A 254 -15.06 15.16 30.94
N ARG A 255 -15.78 14.70 29.91
CA ARG A 255 -17.18 14.22 30.05
C ARG A 255 -17.30 12.97 30.93
N ASN A 256 -16.28 12.11 30.89
CA ASN A 256 -16.24 10.87 31.65
C ASN A 256 -15.50 11.06 32.99
N MET A 257 -14.86 12.21 33.18
CA MET A 257 -13.97 12.52 34.31
C MET A 257 -12.93 11.43 34.54
N GLU A 258 -12.27 10.99 33.47
CA GLU A 258 -11.22 9.96 33.53
C GLU A 258 -10.00 10.38 32.71
N ILE A 259 -8.86 9.80 33.06
CA ILE A 259 -7.60 9.93 32.32
C ILE A 259 -7.34 8.59 31.65
N GLN A 260 -7.47 8.53 30.33
CA GLN A 260 -7.30 7.32 29.54
C GLN A 260 -5.84 7.21 29.08
N VAL A 261 -5.28 6.01 29.13
CA VAL A 261 -3.93 5.72 28.66
C VAL A 261 -4.00 4.69 27.54
N LEU A 262 -3.48 5.05 26.37
CA LEU A 262 -3.38 4.17 25.21
C LEU A 262 -1.90 3.89 24.94
N ASP A 263 -1.47 2.68 25.30
CA ASP A 263 -0.07 2.26 25.24
C ASP A 263 0.06 0.97 24.44
N SER A 264 0.81 1.03 23.34
CA SER A 264 1.05 -0.12 22.45
C SER A 264 1.90 -1.22 23.08
N LEU A 265 2.73 -0.93 24.10
CA LEU A 265 3.51 -1.92 24.87
C LEU A 265 2.75 -2.48 26.07
N GLY A 266 1.62 -1.89 26.43
CA GLY A 266 0.82 -2.29 27.59
C GLY A 266 1.30 -1.71 28.92
N THR A 267 0.68 -2.18 30.01
CA THR A 267 0.63 -1.50 31.32
C THR A 267 1.84 -1.75 32.23
N SER A 268 3.04 -1.97 31.69
CA SER A 268 4.16 -2.54 32.46
C SER A 268 5.14 -1.52 33.07
N GLN A 269 4.85 -0.22 33.02
CA GLN A 269 5.78 0.83 33.51
C GLN A 269 5.17 1.67 34.64
N ASP A 270 6.04 2.10 35.56
CA ASP A 270 5.73 3.14 36.54
C ASP A 270 5.38 4.44 35.80
N ARG A 271 4.10 4.83 35.81
CA ARG A 271 3.55 6.00 35.11
C ARG A 271 3.92 7.31 35.81
N LYS A 272 5.16 7.44 36.28
CA LYS A 272 5.63 8.61 37.02
C LYS A 272 5.59 9.87 36.17
N ASP A 273 6.02 9.77 34.92
CA ASP A 273 5.94 10.82 33.92
C ASP A 273 4.51 11.34 33.71
N LEU A 274 3.52 10.45 33.62
CA LEU A 274 2.12 10.84 33.56
C LEU A 274 1.65 11.46 34.88
N THR A 275 1.97 10.84 36.01
CA THR A 275 1.58 11.31 37.34
C THR A 275 2.07 12.74 37.59
N ASP A 276 3.33 13.02 37.28
CA ASP A 276 3.92 14.35 37.37
C ASP A 276 3.25 15.31 36.36
N SER A 277 2.97 14.87 35.13
CA SER A 277 2.25 15.70 34.15
C SER A 277 0.86 16.13 34.61
N ILE A 278 0.09 15.23 35.24
CA ILE A 278 -1.24 15.54 35.75
C ILE A 278 -1.18 16.47 36.96
N LYS A 279 -0.20 16.28 37.86
CA LYS A 279 0.05 17.21 38.97
C LYS A 279 0.40 18.61 38.46
N GLY A 280 1.23 18.71 37.43
CA GLY A 280 1.58 20.00 36.84
C GLY A 280 0.40 20.68 36.16
N LEU A 281 -0.46 19.92 35.47
CA LEU A 281 -1.72 20.45 34.96
C LEU A 281 -2.61 20.97 36.10
N GLN A 282 -2.77 20.20 37.18
CA GLN A 282 -3.54 20.62 38.35
C GLN A 282 -2.97 21.93 38.92
N ARG A 283 -1.65 22.03 39.08
CA ARG A 283 -0.97 23.24 39.56
C ARG A 283 -1.24 24.44 38.65
N GLN A 284 -1.20 24.28 37.32
CA GLN A 284 -1.54 25.35 36.39
C GLN A 284 -3.00 25.78 36.54
N ILE A 285 -3.94 24.85 36.64
CA ILE A 285 -5.37 25.16 36.85
C ILE A 285 -5.57 25.93 38.15
N ASP A 286 -4.99 25.46 39.26
CA ASP A 286 -5.10 26.09 40.57
C ASP A 286 -4.53 27.51 40.53
N MET A 287 -3.33 27.68 39.95
CA MET A 287 -2.69 28.99 39.79
C MET A 287 -3.55 29.97 38.99
N ILE A 288 -4.14 29.53 37.88
CA ILE A 288 -4.99 30.40 37.05
C ILE A 288 -6.32 30.71 37.73
N SER A 289 -6.91 29.74 38.45
CA SER A 289 -8.16 29.93 39.20
C SER A 289 -8.06 30.99 40.31
N GLN A 290 -6.86 31.17 40.88
CA GLN A 290 -6.59 32.22 41.87
C GLN A 290 -6.53 33.63 41.24
N ARG A 291 -6.23 33.72 39.95
CA ARG A 291 -6.04 34.98 39.23
C ARG A 291 -7.28 35.42 38.46
N LYS A 292 -8.09 34.45 38.02
CA LYS A 292 -9.24 34.68 37.15
C LYS A 292 -10.31 33.64 37.42
N GLU A 293 -11.56 34.09 37.35
CA GLU A 293 -12.70 33.20 37.44
C GLU A 293 -12.82 32.35 36.17
N LEU A 294 -12.78 31.02 36.36
CA LEU A 294 -12.95 30.03 35.29
C LEU A 294 -14.43 29.66 35.20
N LYS A 295 -15.17 30.30 34.27
CA LYS A 295 -16.60 30.07 34.01
C LYS A 295 -16.82 29.54 32.60
N ASP A 296 -18.01 28.98 32.36
CA ASP A 296 -18.50 28.53 31.05
C ASP A 296 -17.62 27.49 30.33
N HIS A 297 -16.90 26.68 31.11
CA HIS A 297 -16.08 25.58 30.59
C HIS A 297 -16.84 24.26 30.50
N ARG A 298 -16.27 23.30 29.77
CA ARG A 298 -16.86 21.97 29.55
C ARG A 298 -16.58 20.96 30.65
N TRP A 299 -15.58 21.23 31.48
CA TRP A 299 -15.10 20.25 32.45
C TRP A 299 -16.02 20.24 33.68
N PRO A 300 -16.59 19.09 34.10
CA PRO A 300 -17.50 19.06 35.24
C PRO A 300 -16.82 19.39 36.58
N ASN A 301 -15.51 19.14 36.67
CA ASN A 301 -14.70 19.33 37.86
C ASN A 301 -13.29 19.80 37.44
N LEU A 302 -12.66 20.68 38.22
CA LEU A 302 -11.31 21.19 37.97
C LEU A 302 -10.22 20.46 38.78
N GLN A 303 -10.61 19.50 39.63
CA GLN A 303 -9.69 18.63 40.39
C GLN A 303 -9.26 17.41 39.55
N VAL A 304 -8.59 17.67 38.44
CA VAL A 304 -8.13 16.68 37.46
C VAL A 304 -7.21 15.63 38.07
N ALA A 305 -6.36 16.01 39.03
CA ALA A 305 -5.47 15.08 39.71
C ALA A 305 -6.20 13.99 40.52
N SER A 306 -7.51 14.17 40.77
CA SER A 306 -8.35 13.16 41.43
C SER A 306 -9.08 12.23 40.45
N TRP A 307 -8.99 12.47 39.15
CA TRP A 307 -9.72 11.68 38.16
C TRP A 307 -9.13 10.27 38.04
N PRO A 308 -9.96 9.22 37.94
CA PRO A 308 -9.49 7.85 37.76
C PRO A 308 -8.64 7.69 36.50
N LEU A 309 -7.52 6.99 36.66
CA LEU A 309 -6.70 6.52 35.56
C LEU A 309 -7.29 5.23 34.98
N ARG A 310 -7.50 5.18 33.67
CA ARG A 310 -8.00 4.03 32.94
C ARG A 310 -7.03 3.63 31.84
N GLU A 311 -6.33 2.53 32.06
CA GLU A 311 -5.53 1.89 31.01
C GLU A 311 -6.46 1.22 30.00
N ILE A 312 -6.35 1.62 28.72
CA ILE A 312 -7.16 1.07 27.65
C ILE A 312 -6.43 -0.14 27.07
N ASP A 313 -7.00 -1.33 27.27
CA ASP A 313 -6.48 -2.53 26.61
C ASP A 313 -6.90 -2.54 25.13
N MET A 314 -5.93 -2.22 24.27
CA MET A 314 -6.13 -2.16 22.83
C MET A 314 -6.28 -3.54 22.16
N GLY A 315 -6.07 -4.64 22.90
CA GLY A 315 -6.28 -6.01 22.44
C GLY A 315 -5.44 -6.38 21.20
N TYR A 316 -5.98 -6.10 20.01
CA TYR A 316 -5.38 -6.39 18.70
C TYR A 316 -4.43 -5.28 18.20
N ALA A 317 -4.59 -4.03 18.63
CA ALA A 317 -3.76 -2.91 18.22
C ALA A 317 -2.61 -2.71 19.22
N LYS A 318 -1.71 -3.70 19.31
CA LYS A 318 -0.49 -3.65 20.14
C LYS A 318 0.76 -3.81 19.29
N GLN A 319 1.85 -3.23 19.75
CA GLN A 319 3.13 -3.40 19.09
C GLN A 319 3.82 -4.70 19.53
N THR A 320 4.52 -5.35 18.60
CA THR A 320 5.36 -6.54 18.78
C THR A 320 6.85 -6.21 18.66
N ASP A 321 7.21 -4.97 18.27
CA ASP A 321 8.58 -4.46 18.23
C ASP A 321 8.85 -3.35 19.26
N SER A 322 10.07 -2.81 19.21
CA SER A 322 10.54 -1.72 20.06
C SER A 322 10.61 -0.36 19.38
N SER A 323 10.18 -0.22 18.12
CA SER A 323 10.40 1.00 17.30
C SER A 323 9.12 1.67 16.83
N SER A 324 8.01 0.93 16.75
CA SER A 324 6.77 1.37 16.10
C SER A 324 5.83 2.17 16.99
N CYS A 325 6.21 2.42 18.25
CA CYS A 325 5.39 3.14 19.23
C CYS A 325 4.92 4.52 18.72
N GLY A 326 5.77 5.25 17.99
CA GLY A 326 5.40 6.53 17.38
C GLY A 326 4.28 6.39 16.34
N LEU A 327 4.30 5.32 15.54
CA LEU A 327 3.24 5.07 14.54
C LEU A 327 1.94 4.63 15.21
N PHE A 328 2.03 3.81 16.26
CA PHE A 328 0.86 3.44 17.08
C PHE A 328 0.23 4.66 17.74
N LEU A 329 1.05 5.55 18.33
CA LEU A 329 0.62 6.84 18.87
C LEU A 329 -0.16 7.65 17.83
N LEU A 330 0.38 7.82 16.61
CA LEU A 330 -0.28 8.59 15.56
C LEU A 330 -1.63 7.96 15.17
N ASN A 331 -1.70 6.63 15.03
CA ASN A 331 -2.96 5.94 14.76
C ASN A 331 -3.96 6.06 15.92
N TYR A 332 -3.51 6.01 17.18
CA TYR A 332 -4.38 6.28 18.33
C TYR A 332 -4.93 7.71 18.27
N ILE A 333 -4.08 8.70 17.95
CA ILE A 333 -4.53 10.08 17.78
C ILE A 333 -5.54 10.19 16.64
N GLU A 334 -5.35 9.49 15.52
CA GLU A 334 -6.26 9.57 14.37
C GLU A 334 -7.60 8.89 14.64
N TYR A 335 -7.58 7.66 15.17
CA TYR A 335 -8.77 6.81 15.21
C TYR A 335 -9.51 6.79 16.55
N TRP A 336 -8.89 7.19 17.67
CA TRP A 336 -9.55 7.10 18.98
C TRP A 336 -10.75 8.04 19.10
N THR A 337 -11.91 7.49 19.42
CA THR A 337 -13.15 8.26 19.48
C THR A 337 -13.49 8.80 20.88
N GLY A 338 -12.77 8.35 21.90
CA GLY A 338 -13.08 8.52 23.32
C GLY A 338 -13.47 7.21 24.00
N ASP A 339 -14.06 6.27 23.26
CA ASP A 339 -14.51 4.97 23.78
C ASP A 339 -13.92 3.78 23.02
N GLU A 340 -13.75 3.91 21.70
CA GLU A 340 -13.22 2.87 20.81
C GLU A 340 -12.40 3.46 19.65
N LEU A 341 -11.66 2.62 18.94
CA LEU A 341 -11.03 3.01 17.67
C LEU A 341 -12.08 2.99 16.55
N SER A 342 -12.15 4.09 15.79
CA SER A 342 -13.04 4.21 14.62
C SER A 342 -12.61 3.35 13.42
N ASP A 343 -11.36 2.88 13.41
CA ASP A 343 -10.84 1.91 12.43
C ASP A 343 -9.88 0.92 13.09
N SER A 344 -9.70 -0.24 12.47
CA SER A 344 -8.81 -1.30 12.94
C SER A 344 -7.44 -1.21 12.29
N PHE A 345 -6.38 -1.31 13.09
CA PHE A 345 -5.01 -1.43 12.60
C PHE A 345 -4.20 -2.40 13.49
N THR A 346 -3.16 -3.01 12.93
CA THR A 346 -2.28 -3.97 13.61
C THR A 346 -0.82 -3.74 13.20
N GLN A 347 0.15 -4.17 14.03
CA GLN A 347 1.57 -4.13 13.68
C GLN A 347 1.90 -5.01 12.46
N ASP A 348 1.42 -6.25 12.53
CA ASP A 348 1.74 -7.33 11.59
C ASP A 348 0.47 -7.75 10.84
N MET A 349 0.04 -6.98 9.84
CA MET A 349 -0.51 -7.70 8.69
C MET A 349 0.71 -8.22 7.91
N PRO A 350 1.06 -9.51 7.99
CA PRO A 350 2.10 -10.05 7.13
C PRO A 350 1.64 -9.77 5.70
N VAL A 351 2.41 -8.96 4.97
CA VAL A 351 2.17 -8.79 3.54
C VAL A 351 2.32 -10.17 2.95
N THR A 352 1.18 -10.82 2.68
CA THR A 352 1.23 -12.18 2.17
C THR A 352 1.88 -12.13 0.80
N LYS A 353 2.29 -13.29 0.31
CA LYS A 353 2.77 -13.37 -1.07
C LYS A 353 1.73 -12.77 -2.03
N ALA A 354 0.45 -13.04 -1.82
CA ALA A 354 -0.64 -12.50 -2.63
C ALA A 354 -0.70 -10.97 -2.59
N ASP A 355 -0.53 -10.35 -1.43
CA ASP A 355 -0.61 -8.88 -1.30
C ASP A 355 0.61 -8.19 -1.92
N SER A 356 1.78 -8.83 -1.83
CA SER A 356 2.99 -8.33 -2.48
C SER A 356 2.84 -8.37 -4.02
N ILE A 357 2.22 -9.44 -4.53
CA ILE A 357 1.90 -9.61 -5.94
C ILE A 357 0.87 -8.57 -6.37
N ASP A 358 -0.15 -8.33 -5.55
CA ASP A 358 -1.22 -7.37 -5.80
C ASP A 358 -0.66 -5.95 -5.96
N VAL A 359 0.15 -5.50 -4.99
CA VAL A 359 0.81 -4.19 -5.01
C VAL A 359 1.70 -4.03 -6.25
N LEU A 360 2.49 -5.05 -6.59
CA LEU A 360 3.35 -4.98 -7.79
C LEU A 360 2.52 -4.91 -9.08
N CYS A 361 1.44 -5.68 -9.18
CA CYS A 361 0.58 -5.65 -10.36
C CYS A 361 -0.18 -4.32 -10.49
N ASP A 362 -0.61 -3.73 -9.38
CA ASP A 362 -1.27 -2.42 -9.36
C ASP A 362 -0.29 -1.30 -9.75
N TYR A 363 0.97 -1.40 -9.31
CA TYR A 363 2.04 -0.52 -9.78
C TYR A 363 2.22 -0.61 -11.30
N ILE A 364 2.29 -1.82 -11.88
CA ILE A 364 2.42 -2.01 -13.34
C ILE A 364 1.20 -1.41 -14.09
N MET A 365 0.01 -1.56 -13.54
CA MET A 365 -1.22 -0.98 -14.10
C MET A 365 -1.25 0.56 -14.05
N ALA A 366 -0.59 1.17 -13.06
CA ALA A 366 -0.53 2.63 -12.88
C ALA A 366 0.54 3.33 -13.75
N ILE A 367 1.33 2.57 -14.52
CA ILE A 367 2.30 3.16 -15.47
C ILE A 367 1.53 3.79 -16.64
N GLU A 368 1.65 5.10 -16.78
CA GLU A 368 1.00 5.88 -17.86
C GLU A 368 1.99 6.44 -18.88
N ASP A 369 3.29 6.48 -18.56
CA ASP A 369 4.32 7.00 -19.47
C ASP A 369 4.46 6.12 -20.73
N ASP A 370 4.16 6.71 -21.89
CA ASP A 370 4.17 6.00 -23.18
C ASP A 370 5.53 5.37 -23.51
N THR A 371 6.63 6.03 -23.12
CA THR A 371 7.97 5.49 -23.39
C THR A 371 8.22 4.22 -22.58
N THR A 372 7.80 4.20 -21.32
CA THR A 372 7.88 3.05 -20.42
C THR A 372 6.94 1.94 -20.86
N LEU A 373 5.73 2.29 -21.34
CA LEU A 373 4.75 1.33 -21.83
C LEU A 373 5.28 0.47 -22.99
N GLU A 374 6.06 1.07 -23.89
CA GLU A 374 6.70 0.39 -25.02
C GLU A 374 8.00 -0.35 -24.65
N MET A 375 8.53 -0.15 -23.44
CA MET A 375 9.75 -0.86 -23.00
C MET A 375 9.52 -2.36 -22.90
N THR A 376 10.49 -3.14 -23.39
CA THR A 376 10.50 -4.60 -23.27
C THR A 376 11.03 -5.01 -21.90
N TRP A 377 10.17 -5.57 -21.06
CA TRP A 377 10.53 -6.08 -19.73
C TRP A 377 10.79 -7.59 -19.69
N VAL A 378 10.22 -8.33 -20.65
CA VAL A 378 10.49 -9.77 -20.77
C VAL A 378 10.94 -10.09 -22.18
N ARG A 379 12.10 -10.73 -22.31
CA ARG A 379 12.63 -11.18 -23.60
C ARG A 379 13.25 -12.57 -23.47
N SER A 380 12.89 -13.45 -24.41
CA SER A 380 13.44 -14.80 -24.52
C SER A 380 13.72 -15.15 -25.98
N PHE A 381 14.88 -15.74 -26.26
CA PHE A 381 15.34 -16.00 -27.64
C PHE A 381 15.04 -17.41 -28.16
N ASN A 382 14.91 -18.41 -27.28
CA ASN A 382 14.80 -19.82 -27.67
C ASN A 382 13.39 -20.36 -27.40
N PRO A 383 12.75 -21.09 -28.33
CA PRO A 383 13.25 -21.46 -29.66
C PRO A 383 13.16 -20.35 -30.73
N PHE A 384 12.48 -19.24 -30.43
CA PHE A 384 12.44 -18.03 -31.26
C PHE A 384 12.26 -16.79 -30.39
N LYS A 385 12.62 -15.61 -30.90
CA LYS A 385 12.54 -14.37 -30.12
C LYS A 385 11.08 -14.03 -29.76
N ILE A 386 10.81 -13.85 -28.47
CA ILE A 386 9.59 -13.28 -27.92
C ILE A 386 9.95 -12.10 -27.04
N GLU A 387 9.23 -10.99 -27.21
CA GLU A 387 9.38 -9.76 -26.43
C GLU A 387 8.02 -9.34 -25.87
N ILE A 388 7.95 -9.08 -24.58
CA ILE A 388 6.75 -8.63 -23.88
C ILE A 388 7.05 -7.22 -23.36
N SER A 389 6.24 -6.27 -23.82
CA SER A 389 6.27 -4.88 -23.37
C SER A 389 5.55 -4.71 -22.03
N VAL A 390 5.75 -3.57 -21.36
CA VAL A 390 4.93 -3.20 -20.18
C VAL A 390 3.45 -3.12 -20.57
N LYS A 391 3.13 -2.64 -21.78
CA LYS A 391 1.75 -2.61 -22.28
C LYS A 391 1.13 -4.00 -22.41
N ASP A 392 1.91 -4.98 -22.84
CA ASP A 392 1.48 -6.37 -22.88
C ASP A 392 1.17 -6.91 -21.47
N LEU A 393 2.00 -6.56 -20.46
CA LEU A 393 1.76 -6.92 -19.06
C LEU A 393 0.46 -6.31 -18.54
N GLN A 394 0.18 -5.02 -18.84
CA GLN A 394 -1.10 -4.39 -18.50
C GLN A 394 -2.29 -5.09 -19.17
N ASN A 395 -2.14 -5.48 -20.44
CA ASN A 395 -3.19 -6.22 -21.16
C ASN A 395 -3.47 -7.59 -20.51
N ILE A 396 -2.44 -8.29 -20.02
CA ILE A 396 -2.59 -9.52 -19.25
C ILE A 396 -3.40 -9.27 -17.97
N LEU A 397 -3.08 -8.20 -17.22
CA LEU A 397 -3.73 -7.85 -15.95
C LEU A 397 -5.19 -7.39 -16.12
N THR A 398 -5.58 -6.95 -17.32
CA THR A 398 -6.94 -6.47 -17.61
C THR A 398 -7.94 -7.62 -17.76
N ILE A 399 -8.77 -7.87 -16.74
CA ILE A 399 -9.70 -9.02 -16.63
C ILE A 399 -10.67 -9.26 -17.81
N ASN A 400 -10.93 -8.24 -18.64
CA ASN A 400 -11.86 -8.31 -19.78
C ASN A 400 -11.16 -8.48 -21.13
N LYS A 401 -9.85 -8.75 -21.15
CA LYS A 401 -9.08 -8.99 -22.37
C LYS A 401 -8.54 -10.42 -22.39
N ASP A 402 -8.61 -11.06 -23.56
CA ASP A 402 -7.89 -12.31 -23.80
C ASP A 402 -6.38 -12.03 -23.90
N MET A 403 -5.59 -13.05 -23.56
CA MET A 403 -4.14 -13.00 -23.68
C MET A 403 -3.74 -12.87 -25.15
N THR A 404 -2.76 -12.01 -25.45
CA THR A 404 -2.20 -11.93 -26.81
C THR A 404 -1.46 -13.22 -27.15
N LEU A 405 -1.41 -13.58 -28.44
CA LEU A 405 -0.73 -14.81 -28.89
C LEU A 405 0.72 -14.87 -28.41
N ARG A 406 1.42 -13.73 -28.46
CA ARG A 406 2.80 -13.60 -28.01
C ARG A 406 2.98 -13.86 -26.50
N CYS A 407 2.07 -13.35 -25.67
CA CYS A 407 2.07 -13.63 -24.23
C CYS A 407 1.77 -15.11 -23.94
N PHE A 408 0.86 -15.70 -24.72
CA PHE A 408 0.52 -17.12 -24.61
C PHE A 408 1.70 -18.02 -24.99
N ASP A 409 2.38 -17.72 -26.10
CA ASP A 409 3.57 -18.46 -26.54
C ASP A 409 4.69 -18.38 -25.49
N MET A 410 4.86 -17.22 -24.85
CA MET A 410 5.79 -17.07 -23.73
C MET A 410 5.38 -17.93 -22.54
N ALA A 411 4.08 -17.99 -22.21
CA ALA A 411 3.57 -18.83 -21.13
C ALA A 411 3.83 -20.32 -21.37
N VAL A 412 3.55 -20.80 -22.59
CA VAL A 412 3.84 -22.19 -22.98
C VAL A 412 5.33 -22.49 -22.86
N ARG A 413 6.19 -21.53 -23.22
CA ARG A 413 7.65 -21.65 -23.06
C ARG A 413 8.06 -21.73 -21.60
N LEU A 414 7.47 -20.92 -20.72
CA LEU A 414 7.70 -21.00 -19.27
C LEU A 414 7.35 -22.39 -18.72
N LEU A 415 6.19 -22.94 -19.10
CA LEU A 415 5.76 -24.27 -18.67
C LEU A 415 6.72 -25.36 -19.16
N ALA A 416 7.19 -25.26 -20.40
CA ALA A 416 8.15 -26.20 -20.97
C ALA A 416 9.50 -26.17 -20.25
N ASN A 417 10.01 -24.99 -19.90
CA ASN A 417 11.27 -24.85 -19.17
C ASN A 417 11.15 -25.31 -17.71
N LYS A 418 10.07 -24.94 -17.00
CA LYS A 418 9.78 -25.41 -15.64
C LYS A 418 9.75 -26.95 -15.57
N GLU A 419 9.26 -27.61 -16.62
CA GLU A 419 9.26 -29.07 -16.70
C GLU A 419 10.66 -29.66 -16.95
N SER A 420 11.46 -29.06 -17.84
CA SER A 420 12.82 -29.56 -18.12
C SER A 420 13.76 -29.48 -16.92
N CYS A 421 13.52 -28.55 -15.99
CA CYS A 421 14.37 -28.31 -14.82
C CYS A 421 14.00 -29.16 -13.59
N ARG A 422 13.00 -30.06 -13.67
CA ARG A 422 12.63 -30.91 -12.51
C ARG A 422 13.74 -31.91 -12.15
N PRO A 423 14.00 -32.18 -10.86
CA PRO A 423 15.09 -33.04 -10.41
C PRO A 423 14.84 -34.53 -10.72
N LYS A 424 15.89 -35.24 -11.16
CA LYS A 424 15.87 -36.65 -11.64
C LYS A 424 15.23 -37.70 -10.71
N GLY A 425 15.10 -37.42 -9.42
CA GLY A 425 14.49 -38.33 -8.43
C GLY A 425 12.95 -38.40 -8.47
N GLU A 426 12.28 -37.37 -8.98
CA GLU A 426 10.80 -37.36 -9.18
C GLU A 426 10.40 -37.86 -10.59
N ILE A 427 11.38 -38.26 -11.42
CA ILE A 427 11.24 -38.41 -12.89
C ILE A 427 10.75 -39.80 -13.32
N ILE A 428 10.52 -40.74 -12.40
CA ILE A 428 10.22 -42.12 -12.77
C ILE A 428 8.70 -42.29 -12.92
N ASN A 429 8.14 -41.85 -14.07
CA ASN A 429 7.09 -42.55 -14.87
C ASN A 429 6.22 -41.62 -15.75
N ASN A 430 6.11 -40.32 -15.49
CA ASN A 430 5.18 -39.42 -16.19
C ASN A 430 5.83 -38.10 -16.64
N ARG A 431 6.75 -38.14 -17.62
CA ARG A 431 7.18 -36.89 -18.27
C ARG A 431 6.03 -36.35 -19.12
N LYS A 432 5.52 -35.16 -18.81
CA LYS A 432 4.79 -34.36 -19.81
C LYS A 432 5.89 -33.79 -20.70
N HIS A 433 5.57 -33.58 -21.96
CA HIS A 433 6.51 -33.01 -22.89
C HIS A 433 5.73 -32.16 -23.85
N TYR A 434 5.93 -30.85 -23.77
CA TYR A 434 5.26 -29.90 -24.66
C TYR A 434 5.69 -30.07 -26.12
N MET A 435 6.82 -30.76 -26.39
CA MET A 435 7.35 -31.01 -27.74
C MET A 435 8.05 -32.37 -27.96
N ASP A 436 8.47 -33.11 -26.93
CA ASP A 436 9.09 -34.44 -27.12
C ASP A 436 8.00 -35.51 -27.28
N MET A 437 7.68 -35.79 -28.54
CA MET A 437 6.67 -36.72 -29.07
C MET A 437 6.82 -38.20 -28.61
N ARG A 438 7.00 -38.47 -27.32
CA ARG A 438 7.26 -39.81 -26.76
C ARG A 438 6.11 -40.36 -25.90
N PHE A 439 5.36 -39.50 -25.20
CA PHE A 439 4.29 -39.91 -24.27
C PHE A 439 2.98 -39.17 -24.53
N TRP A 440 2.86 -37.92 -24.04
CA TRP A 440 1.76 -37.01 -24.34
C TRP A 440 2.24 -35.82 -25.15
N VAL A 441 1.45 -35.36 -26.12
CA VAL A 441 1.64 -34.05 -26.76
C VAL A 441 0.47 -33.15 -26.40
N LEU A 442 0.79 -32.06 -25.70
CA LEU A 442 -0.13 -31.01 -25.26
C LEU A 442 -0.08 -29.89 -26.27
N MET A 443 -1.11 -29.78 -27.11
CA MET A 443 -1.18 -28.83 -28.21
C MET A 443 -2.34 -27.85 -28.00
N PRO A 444 -2.04 -26.63 -27.52
CA PRO A 444 -3.02 -25.55 -27.51
C PRO A 444 -3.48 -25.19 -28.93
N TRP A 445 -4.74 -24.83 -29.05
CA TRP A 445 -5.33 -24.43 -30.32
C TRP A 445 -6.26 -23.24 -30.11
N LYS A 446 -6.12 -22.19 -30.92
CA LYS A 446 -7.02 -21.04 -30.90
C LYS A 446 -8.04 -21.17 -32.03
N PHE A 447 -9.32 -21.18 -31.70
CA PHE A 447 -10.44 -21.27 -32.64
C PHE A 447 -11.56 -20.31 -32.23
N ASN A 448 -12.05 -19.51 -33.17
CA ASN A 448 -13.08 -18.47 -32.93
C ASN A 448 -12.76 -17.57 -31.72
N GLY A 449 -11.50 -17.18 -31.57
CA GLY A 449 -11.04 -16.31 -30.47
C GLY A 449 -10.82 -17.01 -29.12
N CYS A 450 -11.21 -18.27 -28.96
CA CYS A 450 -11.06 -19.03 -27.71
C CYS A 450 -9.96 -20.10 -27.84
N HIS A 451 -9.31 -20.42 -26.73
CA HIS A 451 -8.31 -21.49 -26.68
C HIS A 451 -8.92 -22.80 -26.19
N ALA A 452 -8.51 -23.90 -26.81
CA ALA A 452 -8.77 -25.27 -26.39
C ALA A 452 -7.43 -26.04 -26.32
N LEU A 453 -7.41 -27.15 -25.57
CA LEU A 453 -6.23 -28.01 -25.46
C LEU A 453 -6.48 -29.38 -26.10
N PHE A 454 -5.57 -29.78 -26.97
CA PHE A 454 -5.58 -31.08 -27.63
C PHE A 454 -4.48 -31.92 -26.98
N VAL A 455 -4.86 -33.02 -26.33
CA VAL A 455 -3.91 -33.95 -25.72
C VAL A 455 -3.85 -35.22 -26.54
N ILE A 456 -2.69 -35.46 -27.15
CA ILE A 456 -2.42 -36.66 -27.94
C ILE A 456 -1.66 -37.66 -27.07
N ASP A 457 -2.29 -38.77 -26.72
CA ASP A 457 -1.71 -39.88 -25.96
C ASP A 457 -1.25 -40.98 -26.91
N HIS A 458 0.07 -41.11 -27.05
CA HIS A 458 0.69 -42.13 -27.92
C HIS A 458 0.59 -43.53 -27.35
N VAL A 459 0.55 -43.66 -26.02
CA VAL A 459 0.50 -44.97 -25.35
C VAL A 459 -0.89 -45.57 -25.54
N LYS A 460 -1.93 -44.76 -25.33
CA LYS A 460 -3.33 -45.18 -25.46
C LYS A 460 -3.88 -45.08 -26.88
N LYS A 461 -3.14 -44.43 -27.80
CA LYS A 461 -3.63 -44.06 -29.14
C LYS A 461 -4.98 -43.33 -29.06
N HIS A 462 -4.99 -42.27 -28.26
CA HIS A 462 -6.21 -41.56 -27.88
C HIS A 462 -5.97 -40.04 -27.88
N VAL A 463 -6.96 -39.28 -28.33
CA VAL A 463 -6.93 -37.81 -28.37
C VAL A 463 -8.01 -37.24 -27.46
N THR A 464 -7.60 -36.44 -26.47
CA THR A 464 -8.51 -35.76 -25.55
C THR A 464 -8.63 -34.28 -25.90
N PHE A 465 -9.84 -33.75 -25.98
CA PHE A 465 -10.10 -32.31 -26.14
C PHE A 465 -10.54 -31.70 -24.82
N ILE A 466 -9.89 -30.61 -24.43
CA ILE A 466 -10.34 -29.79 -23.30
C ILE A 466 -10.84 -28.47 -23.88
N ASP A 467 -12.16 -28.31 -23.88
CA ASP A 467 -12.86 -27.11 -24.33
C ASP A 467 -13.45 -26.40 -23.12
N PHE A 468 -13.13 -25.13 -22.96
CA PHE A 468 -13.64 -24.28 -21.89
C PHE A 468 -14.82 -23.43 -22.37
N THR A 469 -15.31 -23.62 -23.58
CA THR A 469 -16.47 -22.91 -24.11
C THR A 469 -17.75 -23.77 -24.01
N PRO A 470 -18.94 -23.15 -23.99
CA PRO A 470 -20.19 -23.91 -24.00
C PRO A 470 -20.25 -24.87 -25.20
N THR A 471 -20.70 -26.10 -24.95
CA THR A 471 -20.99 -27.03 -26.05
C THR A 471 -22.16 -26.49 -26.87
N GLN A 472 -22.02 -26.47 -28.18
CA GLN A 472 -23.05 -25.94 -29.08
C GLN A 472 -24.13 -27.00 -29.34
N ASP A 473 -25.38 -26.57 -29.48
CA ASP A 473 -26.53 -27.49 -29.58
C ASP A 473 -26.42 -28.48 -30.75
N TRP A 474 -25.87 -28.03 -31.88
CA TRP A 474 -25.73 -28.87 -33.08
C TRP A 474 -24.70 -30.00 -32.92
N CYS A 475 -23.76 -29.88 -31.96
CA CYS A 475 -22.76 -30.91 -31.68
C CYS A 475 -22.96 -31.60 -30.32
N LYS A 476 -24.01 -31.31 -29.55
CA LYS A 476 -24.19 -31.83 -28.18
C LYS A 476 -24.11 -33.37 -28.06
N HIS A 477 -24.54 -34.08 -29.10
CA HIS A 477 -24.51 -35.54 -29.15
C HIS A 477 -23.14 -36.10 -29.54
N ILE A 478 -22.31 -35.31 -30.22
CA ILE A 478 -20.94 -35.66 -30.63
C ILE A 478 -20.04 -34.43 -30.49
N PRO A 479 -19.71 -34.02 -29.26
CA PRO A 479 -19.12 -32.70 -28.99
C PRO A 479 -17.80 -32.43 -29.72
N TYR A 480 -16.97 -33.45 -29.94
CA TYR A 480 -15.69 -33.31 -30.64
C TYR A 480 -15.84 -32.98 -32.13
N LYS A 481 -17.03 -33.16 -32.74
CA LYS A 481 -17.29 -32.73 -34.14
C LYS A 481 -17.03 -31.24 -34.34
N ARG A 482 -17.17 -30.43 -33.28
CA ARG A 482 -16.80 -29.02 -33.28
C ARG A 482 -15.34 -28.79 -33.71
N PHE A 483 -14.46 -29.74 -33.41
CA PHE A 483 -13.04 -29.67 -33.73
C PHE A 483 -12.65 -30.42 -35.01
N ALA A 484 -13.60 -30.94 -35.80
CA ALA A 484 -13.29 -31.80 -36.95
C ALA A 484 -12.25 -31.20 -37.91
N GLU A 485 -12.38 -29.91 -38.26
CA GLU A 485 -11.38 -29.22 -39.11
C GLU A 485 -10.01 -29.14 -38.44
N ALA A 486 -9.98 -28.78 -37.15
CA ALA A 486 -8.74 -28.72 -36.36
C ALA A 486 -8.08 -30.09 -36.24
N ILE A 487 -8.86 -31.16 -36.07
CA ILE A 487 -8.37 -32.55 -36.02
C ILE A 487 -7.76 -32.95 -37.36
N ILE A 488 -8.45 -32.68 -38.47
CA ILE A 488 -7.94 -32.97 -39.82
C ILE A 488 -6.64 -32.21 -40.07
N MET A 489 -6.59 -30.93 -39.73
CA MET A 489 -5.40 -30.10 -39.92
C MET A 489 -4.25 -30.58 -39.02
N ALA A 490 -4.52 -30.80 -37.74
CA ALA A 490 -3.57 -31.33 -36.78
C ALA A 490 -3.01 -32.67 -37.25
N SER A 491 -3.86 -33.63 -37.63
CA SER A 491 -3.42 -34.94 -38.14
C SER A 491 -2.44 -34.80 -39.31
N LYS A 492 -2.79 -34.01 -40.33
CA LYS A 492 -1.94 -33.81 -41.51
C LYS A 492 -0.58 -33.22 -41.12
N LYS A 493 -0.56 -32.19 -40.29
CA LYS A 493 0.68 -31.51 -39.86
C LYS A 493 1.50 -32.41 -38.93
N TYR A 494 0.85 -33.12 -38.02
CA TYR A 494 1.48 -34.00 -37.06
C TYR A 494 2.17 -35.18 -37.75
N LYS A 495 1.49 -35.80 -38.72
CA LYS A 495 2.06 -36.85 -39.57
C LYS A 495 3.33 -36.40 -40.28
N ILE A 496 3.34 -35.20 -40.85
CA ILE A 496 4.53 -34.63 -41.51
C ILE A 496 5.66 -34.40 -40.49
N ALA A 497 5.35 -33.74 -39.37
CA ALA A 497 6.35 -33.36 -38.37
C ALA A 497 7.05 -34.59 -37.76
N TYR A 498 6.30 -35.63 -37.43
CA TYR A 498 6.85 -36.79 -36.76
C TYR A 498 7.44 -37.80 -37.75
N ASN A 499 7.01 -37.86 -39.01
CA ASN A 499 7.75 -38.58 -40.05
C ASN A 499 9.19 -38.07 -40.20
N LYS A 500 9.43 -36.77 -39.94
CA LYS A 500 10.80 -36.23 -39.87
C LYS A 500 11.58 -36.71 -38.65
N LYS A 501 10.92 -36.94 -37.52
CA LYS A 501 11.56 -37.41 -36.27
C LYS A 501 11.79 -38.92 -36.27
N ARG A 502 10.85 -39.69 -36.81
CA ARG A 502 10.89 -41.15 -36.87
C ARG A 502 10.51 -41.60 -38.27
N SER A 503 11.51 -42.03 -39.03
CA SER A 503 11.32 -42.58 -40.38
C SER A 503 10.39 -43.79 -40.34
N GLY A 504 9.47 -43.87 -41.31
CA GLY A 504 8.52 -44.97 -41.43
C GLY A 504 7.26 -44.84 -40.57
N TRP A 505 6.91 -43.64 -40.07
CA TRP A 505 5.68 -43.49 -39.30
C TRP A 505 4.42 -43.48 -40.18
N ALA A 506 3.61 -44.53 -40.06
CA ALA A 506 2.38 -44.72 -40.83
C ALA A 506 1.07 -44.41 -40.06
N GLU A 507 1.13 -44.06 -38.76
CA GLU A 507 -0.09 -43.82 -37.99
C GLU A 507 -0.72 -42.48 -38.31
N ASP A 508 -2.02 -42.40 -38.07
CA ASP A 508 -2.86 -41.25 -38.32
C ASP A 508 -3.71 -41.00 -37.08
N ILE A 509 -3.41 -39.92 -36.35
CA ILE A 509 -4.13 -39.55 -35.12
C ILE A 509 -5.62 -39.27 -35.38
N PHE A 510 -6.02 -38.99 -36.64
CA PHE A 510 -7.44 -38.89 -37.00
C PHE A 510 -8.19 -40.22 -36.83
N LYS A 511 -7.49 -41.35 -36.90
CA LYS A 511 -8.07 -42.70 -36.73
C LYS A 511 -8.10 -43.17 -35.27
N TRP A 512 -7.52 -42.39 -34.35
CA TRP A 512 -7.48 -42.71 -32.93
C TRP A 512 -8.83 -42.43 -32.26
N GLU A 513 -9.02 -42.93 -31.04
CA GLU A 513 -10.22 -42.60 -30.26
C GLU A 513 -10.19 -41.13 -29.83
N HIS A 514 -11.35 -40.46 -29.86
CA HIS A 514 -11.49 -39.03 -29.59
C HIS A 514 -12.52 -38.79 -28.48
N THR A 515 -12.14 -38.10 -27.40
CA THR A 515 -13.07 -37.77 -26.31
C THR A 515 -12.95 -36.32 -25.87
N ILE A 516 -14.03 -35.75 -25.35
CA ILE A 516 -14.01 -34.43 -24.70
C ILE A 516 -13.89 -34.63 -23.19
N GLN A 517 -12.93 -33.93 -22.59
CA GLN A 517 -12.77 -33.85 -21.15
C GLN A 517 -13.96 -33.11 -20.54
N THR A 518 -14.73 -33.81 -19.72
CA THR A 518 -15.85 -33.24 -18.97
C THR A 518 -15.40 -32.74 -17.59
N GLY A 519 -16.23 -31.92 -16.94
CA GLY A 519 -15.99 -31.43 -15.58
C GLY A 519 -14.94 -30.32 -15.47
N VAL A 520 -14.67 -29.61 -16.57
CA VAL A 520 -13.84 -28.40 -16.62
C VAL A 520 -14.71 -27.14 -16.52
N PRO A 521 -14.17 -25.99 -16.04
CA PRO A 521 -14.93 -24.75 -15.98
C PRO A 521 -15.34 -24.28 -17.38
N ILE A 522 -16.51 -23.67 -17.49
CA ILE A 522 -16.98 -23.08 -18.75
C ILE A 522 -16.88 -21.56 -18.65
N ASP A 523 -16.09 -20.96 -19.54
CA ASP A 523 -15.98 -19.52 -19.72
C ASP A 523 -16.97 -19.05 -20.78
N LEU A 524 -18.07 -18.46 -20.32
CA LEU A 524 -19.14 -17.93 -21.18
C LEU A 524 -18.68 -16.74 -22.03
N ARG A 525 -17.65 -16.00 -21.60
CA ARG A 525 -17.18 -14.78 -22.28
C ARG A 525 -15.96 -15.02 -23.17
N GLY A 526 -15.26 -16.13 -22.98
CA GLY A 526 -14.10 -16.54 -23.79
C GLY A 526 -12.76 -15.87 -23.45
N PHE A 527 -12.74 -14.87 -22.55
CA PHE A 527 -11.55 -14.08 -22.22
C PHE A 527 -10.51 -14.79 -21.35
N ASN A 528 -10.90 -15.89 -20.68
CA ASN A 528 -10.05 -16.63 -19.76
C ASN A 528 -9.64 -18.00 -20.31
N THR A 529 -10.10 -18.36 -21.50
CA THR A 529 -9.83 -19.68 -22.12
C THR A 529 -8.32 -19.95 -22.28
N SER A 530 -7.52 -18.93 -22.60
CA SER A 530 -6.06 -19.01 -22.65
C SER A 530 -5.44 -19.39 -21.30
N TYR A 531 -5.85 -18.73 -20.22
CA TYR A 531 -5.38 -19.01 -18.86
C TYR A 531 -5.83 -20.39 -18.35
N LEU A 532 -7.05 -20.81 -18.69
CA LEU A 532 -7.57 -22.13 -18.34
C LEU A 532 -6.82 -23.24 -19.08
N VAL A 533 -6.46 -23.04 -20.35
CA VAL A 533 -5.59 -23.96 -21.10
C VAL A 533 -4.22 -24.09 -20.43
N LEU A 534 -3.60 -22.98 -20.02
CA LEU A 534 -2.30 -23.00 -19.33
C LEU A 534 -2.38 -23.75 -17.99
N GLN A 535 -3.46 -23.59 -17.22
CA GLN A 535 -3.70 -24.36 -16.01
C GLN A 535 -3.86 -25.86 -16.30
N ALA A 536 -4.65 -26.23 -17.32
CA ALA A 536 -4.81 -27.63 -17.72
C ALA A 536 -3.50 -28.26 -18.17
N MET A 537 -2.70 -27.53 -18.95
CA MET A 537 -1.35 -27.94 -19.35
C MET A 537 -0.46 -28.24 -18.15
N ALA A 538 -0.42 -27.34 -17.16
CA ALA A 538 0.36 -27.53 -15.95
C ALA A 538 -0.09 -28.76 -15.12
N MET A 539 -1.40 -29.04 -15.09
CA MET A 539 -1.98 -30.14 -14.30
C MET A 539 -2.00 -31.50 -14.99
N TRP A 540 -2.00 -31.56 -16.33
CA TRP A 540 -2.26 -32.78 -17.10
C TRP A 540 -1.33 -33.96 -16.75
N GLY A 541 -1.83 -35.16 -16.49
CA GLY A 541 -0.97 -36.31 -16.15
C GLY A 541 -0.48 -36.35 -14.70
N ASN A 542 -0.97 -35.46 -13.84
CA ASN A 542 -0.95 -35.68 -12.40
C ASN A 542 -2.09 -36.64 -12.04
N ASP A 543 -1.88 -37.64 -11.17
CA ASP A 543 -2.92 -38.60 -10.74
C ASP A 543 -4.09 -37.95 -9.94
N ARG A 544 -4.14 -36.62 -9.88
CA ARG A 544 -5.14 -35.82 -9.17
C ARG A 544 -6.12 -35.19 -10.16
N ARG A 545 -7.38 -35.13 -9.77
CA ARG A 545 -8.41 -34.37 -10.51
C ARG A 545 -7.98 -32.92 -10.69
N MET A 546 -8.14 -32.38 -11.91
CA MET A 546 -7.83 -30.99 -12.23
C MET A 546 -8.67 -30.04 -11.35
N LYS A 547 -8.00 -29.13 -10.65
CA LYS A 547 -8.62 -28.09 -9.81
C LYS A 547 -8.22 -26.73 -10.37
N PHE A 548 -9.15 -26.06 -11.04
CA PHE A 548 -8.93 -24.76 -11.65
C PHE A 548 -9.11 -23.64 -10.62
N VAL A 549 -8.24 -22.65 -10.66
CA VAL A 549 -8.44 -21.38 -9.97
C VAL A 549 -9.42 -20.57 -10.82
N GLY A 550 -10.61 -20.33 -10.26
CA GLY A 550 -11.70 -19.60 -10.95
C GLY A 550 -11.54 -18.07 -10.92
N ASP A 551 -10.72 -17.54 -10.01
CA ASP A 551 -10.46 -16.10 -9.92
C ASP A 551 -9.43 -15.69 -10.98
N ALA A 552 -9.94 -15.06 -12.05
CA ALA A 552 -9.12 -14.58 -13.15
C ALA A 552 -8.06 -13.54 -12.71
N LYS A 553 -8.34 -12.73 -11.69
CA LYS A 553 -7.42 -11.72 -11.18
C LYS A 553 -6.20 -12.40 -10.56
N ILE A 554 -6.41 -13.41 -9.72
CA ILE A 554 -5.33 -14.18 -9.07
C ILE A 554 -4.45 -14.85 -10.13
N VAL A 555 -5.06 -15.52 -11.12
CA VAL A 555 -4.31 -16.25 -12.15
C VAL A 555 -3.47 -15.30 -13.01
N ARG A 556 -4.04 -14.17 -13.43
CA ARG A 556 -3.35 -13.15 -14.25
C ARG A 556 -2.19 -12.51 -13.51
N ARG A 557 -2.39 -12.14 -12.25
CA ARG A 557 -1.35 -11.52 -11.41
C ARG A 557 -0.21 -12.49 -11.15
N SER A 558 -0.50 -13.72 -10.74
CA SER A 558 0.52 -14.77 -10.57
C SER A 558 1.31 -15.03 -11.86
N PHE A 559 0.63 -14.97 -13.02
CA PHE A 559 1.28 -15.15 -14.31
C PHE A 559 2.25 -14.03 -14.68
N VAL A 560 1.92 -12.77 -14.37
CA VAL A 560 2.86 -11.64 -14.56
C VAL A 560 4.13 -11.82 -13.73
N ILE A 561 4.00 -12.32 -12.49
CA ILE A 561 5.15 -12.60 -11.63
C ILE A 561 6.03 -13.70 -12.22
N ASP A 562 5.43 -14.79 -12.71
CA ASP A 562 6.14 -15.87 -13.39
C ASP A 562 6.92 -15.37 -14.63
N LEU A 563 6.33 -14.45 -15.40
CA LEU A 563 6.98 -13.85 -16.57
C LEU A 563 8.18 -12.98 -16.18
N LEU A 564 8.02 -12.11 -15.17
CA LEU A 564 9.07 -11.19 -14.74
C LEU A 564 10.23 -11.92 -14.05
N SER A 565 9.92 -12.93 -13.26
CA SER A 565 10.90 -13.76 -12.53
C SER A 565 11.56 -14.82 -13.38
N TYR A 566 11.17 -14.99 -14.64
CA TYR A 566 11.69 -16.02 -15.53
C TYR A 566 13.22 -15.98 -15.62
N GLU A 567 13.84 -17.16 -15.46
CA GLU A 567 15.30 -17.34 -15.40
C GLU A 567 16.02 -16.86 -16.66
N ASP A 568 15.51 -17.22 -17.85
CA ASP A 568 16.12 -16.79 -19.12
C ASP A 568 15.60 -15.45 -19.63
N ASN A 569 15.01 -14.63 -18.75
CA ASN A 569 14.62 -13.27 -19.14
C ASN A 569 15.86 -12.41 -19.37
N SER A 570 16.23 -12.19 -20.64
CA SER A 570 17.41 -11.39 -21.00
C SER A 570 17.24 -9.88 -20.73
N CYS A 571 16.05 -9.44 -20.35
CA CYS A 571 15.72 -8.05 -20.05
C CYS A 571 15.62 -7.74 -18.54
N ARG A 572 16.12 -8.62 -17.66
CA ARG A 572 16.09 -8.40 -16.21
C ARG A 572 16.64 -7.03 -15.79
N TYR A 573 17.75 -6.59 -16.39
CA TYR A 573 18.36 -5.29 -16.12
C TYR A 573 17.57 -4.08 -16.65
N ALA A 574 16.65 -4.30 -17.59
CA ALA A 574 15.76 -3.25 -18.10
C ALA A 574 14.56 -3.01 -17.17
N ILE A 575 14.30 -3.92 -16.23
CA ILE A 575 13.26 -3.75 -15.21
C ILE A 575 13.79 -2.78 -14.15
N PRO A 576 13.01 -1.77 -13.71
CA PRO A 576 13.41 -0.87 -12.63
C PRO A 576 13.86 -1.58 -11.35
N ALA A 577 14.89 -1.06 -10.67
CA ALA A 577 15.51 -1.71 -9.50
C ALA A 577 14.53 -1.94 -8.34
N ASN A 578 13.60 -1.00 -8.12
CA ASN A 578 12.52 -1.13 -7.13
C ASN A 578 11.61 -2.34 -7.41
N ILE A 579 11.34 -2.66 -8.69
CA ILE A 579 10.53 -3.82 -9.08
C ILE A 579 11.34 -5.11 -8.95
N GLN A 580 12.61 -5.10 -9.37
CA GLN A 580 13.49 -6.25 -9.17
C GLN A 580 13.57 -6.66 -7.70
N GLN A 581 13.72 -5.68 -6.80
CA GLN A 581 13.74 -5.95 -5.36
C GLN A 581 12.42 -6.55 -4.86
N ARG A 582 11.27 -6.04 -5.32
CA ARG A 582 9.96 -6.59 -4.97
C ARG A 582 9.79 -8.03 -5.45
N LEU A 583 10.29 -8.37 -6.64
CA LEU A 583 10.26 -9.75 -7.15
C LEU A 583 11.12 -10.70 -6.28
N ILE A 584 12.30 -10.25 -5.85
CA ILE A 584 13.16 -10.99 -4.90
C ILE A 584 12.42 -11.20 -3.57
N ASP A 585 11.78 -10.17 -3.04
CA ASP A 585 11.06 -10.24 -1.77
C ASP A 585 9.84 -11.16 -1.87
N ILE A 586 9.14 -11.19 -3.03
CA ILE A 586 8.04 -12.12 -3.30
C ILE A 586 8.55 -13.58 -3.34
N ALA A 587 9.71 -13.82 -3.95
CA ALA A 587 10.30 -15.15 -4.05
C ALA A 587 10.80 -15.71 -2.71
N LYS A 588 11.19 -14.83 -1.77
CA LYS A 588 11.60 -15.22 -0.41
C LYS A 588 10.45 -15.63 0.50
N LYS A 589 9.20 -15.36 0.11
CA LYS A 589 7.99 -15.67 0.88
C LYS A 589 7.37 -17.03 0.52
N ASP A 590 8.11 -17.86 -0.23
CA ASP A 590 7.71 -19.22 -0.64
C ASP A 590 8.04 -20.31 0.37
#